data_AF-A0AA39PF22-F1
#
_entry.id   AF-A0AA39PF22-F1
#
_cell.length_a   1.000
_cell.length_b   1.000
_cell.length_c   1.000
_cell.angle_alpha   90.00
_cell.angle_beta   90.00
_cell.angle_gamma   90.00
#
_symmetry.space_group_name_H-M   'P 1'
#
loop_
_entity.id
_entity.type
_entity.pdbx_description
1 polymer ?
#
loop_
_entity_poly.entity_id
_entity_poly.type
_entity_poly.pdbx_seq_one_letter_code
_entity_poly.pdbx_strand_id
1 'polypeptide(L)'
;IARKCHDQLMEKAVVAYKNELTKLPGAPRKGARKICKDFEALYQRETGKKISLSYSTLIRLANGGKTKAQSNAMKSHLFPSEVDNIIDFVLAVASKGFPLSHRRLKEHINEVLRARLGPEFPGVGKQFTQRFVKKHSDRL
;
A
#
# COMPACT_ATOMS: atom_id res chain seq x y z
N ILE A 1 6.74 -5.86 -8.72
CA ILE A 1 5.64 -6.12 -9.69
C ILE A 1 4.71 -7.23 -9.19
N ALA A 2 5.20 -8.46 -8.95
CA ALA A 2 4.36 -9.61 -8.54
C ALA A 2 3.43 -9.36 -7.33
N ARG A 3 3.90 -8.66 -6.30
CA ARG A 3 3.08 -8.37 -5.10
C ARG A 3 1.94 -7.38 -5.34
N LYS A 4 2.17 -6.33 -6.14
CA LYS A 4 1.11 -5.37 -6.52
C LYS A 4 0.02 -6.07 -7.34
N CYS A 5 0.42 -6.92 -8.29
CA CYS A 5 -0.52 -7.70 -9.10
C CYS A 5 -1.34 -8.67 -8.24
N HIS A 6 -0.71 -9.34 -7.27
CA HIS A 6 -1.42 -10.21 -6.30
C HIS A 6 -2.45 -9.43 -5.49
N ASP A 7 -2.05 -8.31 -4.89
CA ASP A 7 -2.93 -7.49 -4.04
C ASP A 7 -4.13 -6.94 -4.86
N GLN A 8 -3.88 -6.48 -6.09
CA GLN A 8 -4.94 -6.01 -7.02
C GLN A 8 -5.91 -7.13 -7.41
N LEU A 9 -5.39 -8.33 -7.71
CA LEU A 9 -6.23 -9.47 -8.05
C LEU A 9 -7.09 -9.90 -6.86
N MET A 10 -6.53 -9.88 -5.65
CA MET A 10 -7.25 -10.16 -4.41
C MET A 10 -8.35 -9.13 -4.15
N GLU A 11 -8.08 -7.84 -4.37
CA GLU A 11 -9.07 -6.77 -4.21
C GLU A 11 -10.28 -6.96 -5.14
N LYS A 12 -10.03 -7.25 -6.43
CA LYS A 12 -11.10 -7.57 -7.40
C LYS A 12 -11.93 -8.78 -6.96
N ALA A 13 -11.26 -9.83 -6.48
CA ALA A 13 -11.95 -11.04 -6.01
C ALA A 13 -12.81 -10.77 -4.75
N VAL A 14 -12.35 -9.92 -3.83
CA VAL A 14 -13.11 -9.51 -2.65
C VAL A 14 -14.37 -8.74 -3.03
N VAL A 15 -14.28 -7.81 -4.00
CA VAL A 15 -15.45 -7.07 -4.51
C VAL A 15 -16.47 -8.05 -5.12
N ALA A 16 -16.02 -8.98 -5.96
CA ALA A 16 -16.90 -9.99 -6.55
C ALA A 16 -17.58 -10.86 -5.48
N TYR A 17 -16.85 -11.26 -4.44
CA TYR A 17 -17.44 -12.05 -3.34
C TYR A 17 -18.44 -11.25 -2.51
N LYS A 18 -18.19 -9.97 -2.23
CA LYS A 18 -19.17 -9.11 -1.55
C LYS A 18 -20.47 -8.99 -2.36
N ASN A 19 -20.37 -8.84 -3.67
CA ASN A 19 -21.54 -8.81 -4.57
C ASN A 19 -22.32 -10.13 -4.59
N GLU A 20 -21.62 -11.27 -4.46
CA GLU A 20 -22.27 -12.58 -4.31
C GLU A 20 -23.02 -12.71 -2.97
N LEU A 21 -22.49 -12.12 -1.89
CA LEU A 21 -23.14 -12.11 -0.58
C LEU A 21 -24.41 -11.26 -0.53
N THR A 22 -24.49 -10.20 -1.34
CA THR A 22 -25.68 -9.33 -1.41
C THR A 22 -26.82 -9.90 -2.25
N LYS A 23 -26.61 -11.00 -2.98
CA LYS A 23 -27.68 -11.67 -3.74
C LYS A 23 -28.80 -12.12 -2.81
N LEU A 24 -30.03 -12.20 -3.30
CA LEU A 24 -31.17 -12.68 -2.49
C LEU A 24 -30.92 -14.11 -1.93
N PRO A 25 -31.45 -14.42 -0.74
CA PRO A 25 -31.44 -15.79 -0.22
C PRO A 25 -32.17 -16.71 -1.21
N GLY A 26 -31.51 -17.77 -1.69
CA GLY A 26 -32.09 -18.72 -2.64
C GLY A 26 -31.54 -18.63 -4.08
N ALA A 27 -30.86 -17.55 -4.44
CA ALA A 27 -30.11 -17.49 -5.70
C ALA A 27 -28.82 -18.34 -5.60
N PRO A 28 -28.38 -19.02 -6.68
CA PRO A 28 -27.12 -19.73 -6.68
C PRO A 28 -25.96 -18.74 -6.43
N ARG A 29 -25.23 -18.95 -5.34
CA ARG A 29 -24.08 -18.13 -4.95
C ARG A 29 -22.78 -18.89 -5.17
N LYS A 30 -21.77 -18.20 -5.69
CA LYS A 30 -20.43 -18.76 -5.77
C LYS A 30 -19.73 -18.66 -4.42
N GLY A 31 -19.25 -19.79 -3.89
CA GLY A 31 -18.43 -19.81 -2.68
C GLY A 31 -17.05 -19.19 -2.90
N ALA A 32 -16.43 -18.71 -1.81
CA ALA A 32 -15.12 -18.06 -1.82
C ALA A 32 -14.03 -18.84 -2.59
N ARG A 33 -13.98 -20.17 -2.43
CA ARG A 33 -13.01 -21.03 -3.15
C ARG A 33 -13.19 -20.99 -4.66
N LYS A 34 -14.44 -20.99 -5.13
CA LYS A 34 -14.78 -20.97 -6.56
C LYS A 34 -14.39 -19.63 -7.17
N ILE A 35 -14.66 -18.53 -6.46
CA ILE A 35 -14.26 -17.18 -6.88
C ILE A 35 -12.74 -17.08 -6.98
N CYS A 36 -11.99 -17.53 -5.97
CA CYS A 36 -10.52 -17.54 -6.05
C CYS A 36 -10.04 -18.29 -7.30
N LYS A 37 -10.55 -19.50 -7.55
CA LYS A 37 -10.16 -20.30 -8.72
C LYS A 37 -10.52 -19.65 -10.05
N ASP A 38 -11.70 -19.06 -10.16
CA ASP A 38 -12.15 -18.36 -11.37
C ASP A 38 -11.22 -17.16 -11.66
N PHE A 39 -10.84 -16.39 -10.64
CA PHE A 39 -9.90 -15.26 -10.79
C PHE A 39 -8.45 -15.69 -11.05
N GLU A 40 -7.96 -16.78 -10.43
CA GLU A 40 -6.65 -17.35 -10.73
C GLU A 40 -6.56 -17.78 -12.22
N ALA A 41 -7.59 -18.46 -12.71
CA ALA A 41 -7.67 -18.91 -14.09
C ALA A 41 -7.76 -17.75 -15.09
N LEU A 42 -8.57 -16.73 -14.77
CA LEU A 42 -8.69 -15.52 -15.60
C LEU A 42 -7.33 -14.80 -15.69
N TYR A 43 -6.67 -14.57 -14.57
CA TYR A 43 -5.37 -13.91 -14.54
C TYR A 43 -4.28 -14.69 -15.28
N GLN A 44 -4.29 -16.02 -15.15
CA GLN A 44 -3.38 -16.89 -15.90
C GLN A 44 -3.63 -16.80 -17.41
N ARG A 45 -4.89 -16.77 -17.84
CA ARG A 45 -5.25 -16.61 -19.27
C ARG A 45 -4.80 -15.27 -19.83
N GLU A 46 -4.95 -14.19 -19.08
CA GLU A 46 -4.61 -12.83 -19.53
C GLU A 46 -3.10 -12.56 -19.54
N THR A 47 -2.39 -13.04 -18.51
CA THR A 47 -0.98 -12.64 -18.30
C THR A 47 0.03 -13.76 -18.51
N GLY A 48 -0.44 -15.00 -18.68
CA GLY A 48 0.39 -16.21 -18.70
C GLY A 48 1.00 -16.59 -17.34
N LYS A 49 0.81 -15.78 -16.30
CA LYS A 49 1.43 -15.97 -14.98
C LYS A 49 0.46 -16.62 -14.00
N LYS A 50 0.94 -17.61 -13.26
CA LYS A 50 0.17 -18.27 -12.21
C LYS A 50 0.32 -17.53 -10.88
N ILE A 51 -0.81 -17.10 -10.33
CA ILE A 51 -0.91 -16.53 -8.98
C ILE A 51 -1.87 -17.41 -8.18
N SER A 52 -1.59 -17.63 -6.89
CA SER A 52 -2.46 -18.37 -5.98
C SER A 52 -3.11 -17.41 -4.98
N LEU A 53 -4.44 -17.50 -4.86
CA LEU A 53 -5.27 -16.73 -3.95
C LEU A 53 -5.77 -17.61 -2.81
N SER A 54 -5.59 -17.14 -1.58
CA SER A 54 -6.10 -17.80 -0.38
C SER A 54 -7.56 -17.43 -0.13
N TYR A 55 -8.46 -18.41 -0.16
CA TYR A 55 -9.89 -18.21 0.12
C TYR A 55 -10.16 -17.72 1.55
N SER A 56 -9.34 -18.11 2.53
CA SER A 56 -9.47 -17.64 3.91
C SER A 56 -9.10 -16.17 4.03
N THR A 57 -8.10 -15.72 3.25
CA THR A 57 -7.76 -14.30 3.15
C THR A 57 -8.89 -13.51 2.50
N LEU A 58 -9.50 -14.03 1.43
CA LEU A 58 -10.64 -13.40 0.76
C LEU A 58 -11.83 -13.20 1.71
N ILE A 59 -12.22 -14.24 2.47
CA ILE A 59 -13.29 -14.13 3.49
C ILE A 59 -12.93 -13.10 4.56
N ARG A 60 -11.71 -13.15 5.10
CA ARG A 60 -11.25 -12.21 6.13
C ARG A 60 -11.33 -10.75 5.64
N LEU A 61 -10.90 -10.49 4.40
CA LEU A 61 -10.97 -9.15 3.80
C LEU A 61 -12.41 -8.72 3.50
N ALA A 62 -13.27 -9.64 3.07
CA ALA A 62 -14.69 -9.37 2.85
C ALA A 62 -15.39 -8.93 4.14
N ASN A 63 -15.03 -9.53 5.27
CA ASN A 63 -15.53 -9.20 6.60
C ASN A 63 -14.88 -7.96 7.24
N GLY A 64 -14.16 -7.13 6.46
CA GLY A 64 -13.57 -5.87 6.95
C GLY A 64 -12.15 -6.00 7.51
N GLY A 65 -11.49 -7.14 7.33
CA GLY A 65 -10.07 -7.29 7.67
C GLY A 65 -9.17 -6.38 6.83
N LYS A 66 -8.02 -6.00 7.39
CA LYS A 66 -7.03 -5.15 6.71
C LYS A 66 -6.02 -5.99 5.91
N THR A 67 -5.58 -5.47 4.77
CA THR A 67 -4.44 -6.05 4.03
C THR A 67 -3.13 -5.73 4.74
N LYS A 68 -2.08 -6.52 4.49
CA LYS A 68 -0.75 -6.23 5.04
C LYS A 68 -0.23 -4.86 4.57
N ALA A 69 -0.57 -4.46 3.34
CA ALA A 69 -0.26 -3.14 2.81
C ALA A 69 -0.98 -2.03 3.60
N GLN A 70 -2.28 -2.16 3.85
CA GLN A 70 -3.06 -1.22 4.66
C GLN A 70 -2.53 -1.14 6.10
N SER A 71 -2.29 -2.28 6.74
CA SER A 71 -1.71 -2.31 8.10
C SER A 71 -0.34 -1.65 8.16
N ASN A 72 0.49 -1.82 7.12
CA ASN A 72 1.79 -1.15 7.05
C ASN A 72 1.65 0.35 6.76
N ALA A 73 0.67 0.77 5.96
CA ALA A 73 0.38 2.17 5.71
C ALA A 73 -0.07 2.88 7.00
N MET A 74 -0.89 2.23 7.83
CA MET A 74 -1.28 2.75 9.14
C MET A 74 -0.11 2.89 10.12
N LYS A 75 0.97 2.12 9.92
CA LYS A 75 2.20 2.21 10.72
C LYS A 75 3.21 3.20 10.15
N SER A 76 2.88 3.89 9.05
CA SER A 76 3.75 4.92 8.48
C SER A 76 3.89 6.07 9.47
N HIS A 77 5.12 6.52 9.69
CA HIS A 77 5.36 7.71 10.51
C HIS A 77 4.74 8.96 9.87
N LEU A 78 4.77 9.04 8.54
CA LEU A 78 4.29 10.19 7.76
C LEU A 78 2.90 9.91 7.18
N PHE A 79 2.03 10.91 7.25
CA PHE A 79 0.77 10.97 6.50
C PHE A 79 1.01 11.23 5.01
N PRO A 80 0.06 10.86 4.14
CA PRO A 80 0.19 11.10 2.70
C PRO A 80 0.49 12.57 2.36
N SER A 81 -0.21 13.51 3.02
CA SER A 81 0.03 14.95 2.85
C SER A 81 1.42 15.40 3.28
N GLU A 82 1.95 14.84 4.38
CA GLU A 82 3.31 15.13 4.83
C GLU A 82 4.35 14.60 3.84
N VAL A 83 4.11 13.41 3.27
CA VAL A 83 4.97 12.84 2.23
C VAL A 83 5.00 13.74 1.00
N ASP A 84 3.85 14.25 0.56
CA ASP A 84 3.77 15.14 -0.60
C ASP A 84 4.55 16.44 -0.36
N ASN A 85 4.34 17.09 0.79
CA ASN A 85 5.08 18.29 1.17
C ASN A 85 6.60 18.06 1.21
N ILE A 86 7.04 16.93 1.75
CA ILE A 86 8.47 16.59 1.80
C ILE A 86 9.01 16.39 0.38
N ILE A 87 8.29 15.69 -0.50
CA ILE A 87 8.73 15.47 -1.89
C ILE A 87 8.84 16.79 -2.64
N ASP A 88 7.85 17.66 -2.52
CA ASP A 88 7.85 18.99 -3.16
C ASP A 88 9.03 19.83 -2.66
N PHE A 89 9.33 19.78 -1.37
CA PHE A 89 10.52 20.42 -0.80
C PHE A 89 11.81 19.83 -1.40
N VAL A 90 11.94 18.50 -1.49
CA VAL A 90 13.12 17.88 -2.10
C VAL A 90 13.30 18.31 -3.55
N LEU A 91 12.23 18.30 -4.36
CA LEU A 91 12.27 18.70 -5.75
C LEU A 91 12.62 20.19 -5.92
N ALA A 92 12.06 21.07 -5.08
CA ALA A 92 12.35 22.50 -5.10
C ALA A 92 13.80 22.83 -4.72
N VAL A 93 14.40 22.02 -3.84
CA VAL A 93 15.81 22.17 -3.44
C VAL A 93 16.75 21.56 -4.49
N ALA A 94 16.37 20.42 -5.09
CA ALA A 94 17.10 19.80 -6.18
C ALA A 94 17.12 20.66 -7.46
N SER A 95 16.01 21.31 -7.81
CA SER A 95 15.92 22.20 -8.99
C SER A 95 16.83 23.42 -8.89
N LYS A 96 17.21 23.82 -7.67
CA LYS A 96 18.19 24.87 -7.39
C LYS A 96 19.64 24.39 -7.45
N GLY A 97 19.89 23.13 -7.84
CA GLY A 97 21.22 22.56 -7.98
C GLY A 97 21.81 21.98 -6.68
N PHE A 98 21.03 21.86 -5.62
CA PHE A 98 21.50 21.36 -4.31
C PHE A 98 20.74 20.09 -3.90
N PRO A 99 21.08 18.90 -4.39
CA PRO A 99 20.41 17.68 -3.94
C PRO A 99 20.58 17.48 -2.43
N LEU A 100 19.48 17.22 -1.72
CA LEU A 100 19.51 17.03 -0.27
C LEU A 100 20.27 15.76 0.09
N SER A 101 21.24 15.90 0.99
CA SER A 101 21.86 14.73 1.64
C SER A 101 20.85 13.99 2.51
N HIS A 102 21.08 12.69 2.73
CA HIS A 102 20.27 11.89 3.67
C HIS A 102 20.17 12.50 5.07
N ARG A 103 21.19 13.26 5.50
CA ARG A 103 21.17 13.98 6.78
C ARG A 103 20.14 15.13 6.76
N ARG A 104 20.18 15.99 5.74
CA ARG A 104 19.25 17.13 5.62
C ARG A 104 17.80 16.68 5.42
N LEU A 105 17.60 15.63 4.62
CA LEU A 105 16.27 15.02 4.47
C LEU A 105 15.74 14.49 5.82
N LYS A 106 16.61 13.87 6.63
CA LYS A 106 16.23 13.40 7.97
C LYS A 106 15.84 14.56 8.90
N GLU A 107 16.62 15.63 8.89
CA GLU A 107 16.35 16.83 9.69
C GLU A 107 14.97 17.40 9.34
N HIS A 108 14.70 17.61 8.05
CA HIS A 108 13.42 18.14 7.60
C HIS A 108 12.23 17.22 7.94
N ILE A 109 12.37 15.90 7.74
CA ILE A 109 11.35 14.93 8.14
C ILE A 109 11.09 14.98 9.65
N ASN A 110 12.14 15.10 10.45
CA ASN A 110 12.01 15.20 11.91
C ASN A 110 11.33 16.50 12.33
N GLU A 111 11.58 17.62 11.66
CA GLU A 111 10.90 18.90 11.90
C GLU A 111 9.39 18.75 11.66
N VAL A 112 9.00 18.20 10.51
CA VAL A 112 7.59 17.93 10.18
C VAL A 112 6.94 17.03 11.24
N LEU A 113 7.62 15.95 11.63
CA LEU A 113 7.10 15.01 12.61
C LEU A 113 7.03 15.60 14.02
N ARG A 114 8.01 16.41 14.44
CA ARG A 114 7.98 17.09 15.75
C ARG A 114 6.92 18.17 15.81
N ALA A 115 6.66 18.86 14.72
CA ALA A 115 5.56 19.83 14.65
C ALA A 115 4.20 19.16 14.91
N ARG A 116 4.02 17.91 14.46
CA ARG A 116 2.76 17.17 14.67
C ARG A 116 2.73 16.32 15.95
N LEU A 117 3.80 15.59 16.25
CA LEU A 117 3.87 14.62 17.35
C LEU A 117 4.41 15.23 18.65
N GLY A 118 4.91 16.46 18.59
CA GLY A 118 5.51 17.17 19.70
C GLY A 118 7.04 17.03 19.78
N PRO A 119 7.68 17.83 20.66
CA PRO A 119 9.14 17.91 20.79
C PRO A 119 9.77 16.60 21.30
N GLU A 120 9.02 15.80 22.05
CA GLU A 120 9.46 14.50 22.60
C GLU A 120 9.65 13.41 21.54
N PHE A 121 9.29 13.67 20.28
CA PHE A 121 9.52 12.71 19.21
C PHE A 121 11.03 12.47 19.00
N PRO A 122 11.52 11.22 19.18
CA PRO A 122 12.96 10.92 19.17
C PRO A 122 13.59 11.05 17.77
N GLY A 123 12.77 11.24 16.74
CA GLY A 123 13.20 11.31 15.36
C GLY A 123 13.12 9.96 14.64
N VAL A 124 13.24 10.00 13.31
CA VAL A 124 13.21 8.79 12.48
C VAL A 124 14.53 8.01 12.54
N GLY A 125 14.44 6.70 12.38
CA GLY A 125 15.59 5.79 12.37
C GLY A 125 16.60 6.06 11.24
N LYS A 126 17.83 5.55 11.39
CA LYS A 126 18.95 5.79 10.44
C LYS A 126 18.61 5.39 9.00
N GLN A 127 17.91 4.28 8.81
CA GLN A 127 17.55 3.76 7.48
C GLN A 127 16.27 4.37 6.90
N PHE A 128 15.63 5.30 7.61
CA PHE A 128 14.34 5.85 7.19
C PHE A 128 14.46 6.63 5.88
N THR A 129 15.45 7.52 5.76
CA THR A 129 15.62 8.35 4.57
C THR A 129 15.98 7.53 3.34
N GLN A 130 16.80 6.49 3.49
CA GLN A 130 17.08 5.55 2.39
C GLN A 130 15.81 4.83 1.93
N ARG A 131 14.98 4.35 2.87
CA ARG A 131 13.69 3.72 2.55
C ARG A 131 12.70 4.71 1.94
N PHE A 132 12.71 5.96 2.40
CA PHE A 132 11.87 7.03 1.86
C PHE A 132 12.21 7.29 0.39
N VAL A 133 13.48 7.57 0.08
CA VAL A 133 13.94 7.80 -1.31
C VAL A 133 13.63 6.59 -2.19
N LYS A 134 13.95 5.37 -1.73
CA LYS A 134 13.64 4.15 -2.48
C LYS A 134 12.14 3.94 -2.72
N LYS A 135 11.29 4.31 -1.75
CA LYS A 135 9.83 4.17 -1.87
C LYS A 135 9.23 5.21 -2.83
N HIS A 136 9.86 6.37 -2.93
CA HIS A 136 9.38 7.52 -3.70
C HIS A 136 10.27 7.85 -4.91
N SER A 137 11.08 6.90 -5.36
CA SER A 137 12.01 7.07 -6.50
C SER A 137 11.31 7.39 -7.81
N ASP A 138 10.04 6.99 -7.98
CA ASP A 138 9.27 7.32 -9.17
C ASP A 138 8.85 8.81 -9.18
N ARG A 139 9.00 9.51 -8.05
CA ARG A 139 8.61 10.92 -7.83
C ARG A 139 9.80 11.84 -7.53
N LEU A 140 11.01 11.31 -7.37
CA LEU A 140 12.25 12.00 -6.99
C LEU A 140 13.31 11.76 -8.07
#